data_AF-A0A1T1HIP8-F1
#
_entry.id   AF-A0A1T1HIP8-F1
#
_cell.length_a   1.000
_cell.length_b   1.000
_cell.length_c   1.000
_cell.angle_alpha   90.00
_cell.angle_beta   90.00
_cell.angle_gamma   90.00
#
_symmetry.space_group_name_H-M   'P 1'
#
loop_
_entity.id
_entity.type
_entity.pdbx_description
1 polymer ?
#
loop_
_entity_poly.entity_id
_entity_poly.type
_entity_poly.pdbx_seq_one_letter_code
_entity_poly.pdbx_strand_id
1 'polypeptide(L)'
;MQQAQSEGVVSAMSQATDVQQVAQELARQLLHPHLGFVLFFCSAEYDLQALGQALHQGFGGIRLVGCTSAGEITPQGYGRNCVTAIGFDHRHFSIATELIDQMEHFSLIDAQQMVERLVSDCRSNTLAPIKGNSFALTLLDGLSSREEMVLAALSAALGDIPHFGGSAGDDNYLTHTHVYFGGEFHSGAAVVVLVNTWLDFEVFTTHHILPREEKLVVTGVDSSLRRVYELNAEPAAEEYARLIGVPVAELDHRVFAAHPLAVRINQHYYVRAVQQVHPDLSLSFYCAVENGIVLTAMTPGPLLPNLQALFDGLQQRLGGLLLTIGCDCFLRRLELEDRGSLDEIGAFLREQRVMGFNTYGEQFNGMHINQTFTGVAIARSRTPASR
;
A
#
# COMPACT_ATOMS: atom_id res chain seq x y z
N MET A 1 -15.65 -30.90 -15.17
CA MET A 1 -14.77 -29.77 -14.86
C MET A 1 -14.56 -29.74 -13.36
N GLN A 2 -13.37 -30.10 -12.90
CA GLN A 2 -13.01 -30.02 -11.48
C GLN A 2 -13.01 -28.54 -11.10
N GLN A 3 -14.01 -28.10 -10.32
CA GLN A 3 -13.87 -26.89 -9.52
C GLN A 3 -12.68 -27.16 -8.60
N ALA A 4 -11.53 -26.54 -8.89
CA ALA A 4 -10.50 -26.38 -7.88
C ALA A 4 -11.20 -25.76 -6.68
N GLN A 5 -11.28 -26.50 -5.57
CA GLN A 5 -11.72 -25.97 -4.29
C GLN A 5 -10.84 -24.74 -4.03
N SER A 6 -11.36 -23.54 -4.27
CA SER A 6 -10.64 -22.31 -3.98
C SER A 6 -10.37 -22.33 -2.48
N GLU A 7 -9.10 -22.19 -2.08
CA GLU A 7 -8.64 -22.17 -0.69
C GLU A 7 -9.06 -20.88 0.05
N GLY A 8 -10.26 -20.37 -0.26
CA GLY A 8 -10.90 -19.22 0.36
C GLY A 8 -10.67 -17.88 -0.31
N VAL A 9 -9.89 -17.80 -1.41
CA VAL A 9 -9.60 -16.56 -2.14
C VAL A 9 -9.79 -16.76 -3.64
N VAL A 10 -10.35 -15.75 -4.32
CA VAL A 10 -10.43 -15.67 -5.79
C VAL A 10 -9.91 -14.30 -6.25
N SER A 11 -8.98 -14.28 -7.21
CA SER A 11 -8.51 -13.04 -7.83
C SER A 11 -9.27 -12.77 -9.13
N ALA A 12 -9.55 -11.51 -9.42
CA ALA A 12 -10.20 -11.06 -10.65
C ALA A 12 -9.56 -9.77 -11.15
N MET A 13 -9.77 -9.48 -12.44
CA MET A 13 -9.45 -8.19 -13.02
C MET A 13 -10.43 -7.84 -14.15
N SER A 14 -10.48 -6.55 -14.49
CA SER A 14 -11.14 -6.02 -15.69
C SER A 14 -10.29 -4.92 -16.31
N GLN A 15 -10.18 -4.93 -17.63
CA GLN A 15 -9.56 -3.86 -18.43
C GLN A 15 -10.61 -3.07 -19.23
N ALA A 16 -11.90 -3.29 -18.95
CA ALA A 16 -12.96 -2.54 -19.59
C ALA A 16 -12.89 -1.07 -19.15
N THR A 17 -13.22 -0.17 -20.07
CA THR A 17 -13.34 1.27 -19.77
C THR A 17 -14.75 1.63 -19.30
N ASP A 18 -15.76 0.90 -19.77
CA ASP A 18 -17.14 1.06 -19.33
C ASP A 18 -17.33 0.48 -17.91
N VAL A 19 -17.77 1.34 -16.99
CA VAL A 19 -17.88 0.99 -15.57
C VAL A 19 -18.90 -0.11 -15.27
N GLN A 20 -19.95 -0.24 -16.09
CA GLN A 20 -20.93 -1.32 -15.94
C GLN A 20 -20.33 -2.65 -16.39
N GLN A 21 -19.57 -2.64 -17.47
CA GLN A 21 -18.82 -3.81 -17.92
C GLN A 21 -17.75 -4.22 -16.89
N VAL A 22 -17.03 -3.27 -16.29
CA VAL A 22 -16.08 -3.56 -15.19
C VAL A 22 -16.78 -4.31 -14.06
N ALA A 23 -17.89 -3.77 -13.55
CA ALA A 23 -18.63 -4.40 -12.46
C ALA A 23 -19.13 -5.81 -12.83
N GLN A 24 -19.66 -5.99 -14.05
CA GLN A 24 -20.13 -7.29 -14.55
C GLN A 24 -19.00 -8.31 -14.68
N GLU A 25 -17.84 -7.90 -15.21
CA GLU A 25 -16.69 -8.78 -15.38
C GLU A 25 -16.11 -9.24 -14.05
N LEU A 26 -15.99 -8.34 -13.07
CA LEU A 26 -15.54 -8.67 -11.72
C LEU A 26 -16.56 -9.57 -11.01
N ALA A 27 -17.85 -9.22 -11.05
CA ALA A 27 -18.91 -10.01 -10.45
C ALA A 27 -18.96 -11.44 -11.04
N ARG A 28 -18.81 -11.59 -12.36
CA ARG A 28 -18.78 -12.90 -13.03
C ARG A 28 -17.61 -13.78 -12.56
N GLN A 29 -16.49 -13.17 -12.20
CA GLN A 29 -15.29 -13.89 -11.73
C GLN A 29 -15.35 -14.21 -10.24
N LEU A 30 -15.92 -13.32 -9.43
CA LEU A 30 -15.86 -13.38 -7.96
C LEU A 30 -17.12 -13.95 -7.31
N LEU A 31 -18.31 -13.75 -7.86
CA LEU A 31 -19.56 -14.16 -7.20
C LEU A 31 -19.67 -15.69 -7.10
N HIS A 32 -19.71 -16.16 -5.87
CA HIS A 32 -20.05 -17.54 -5.51
C HIS A 32 -20.81 -17.55 -4.17
N PRO A 33 -21.48 -18.65 -3.77
CA PRO A 33 -22.35 -18.70 -2.59
C PRO A 33 -21.69 -18.38 -1.24
N HIS A 34 -20.36 -18.29 -1.21
CA HIS A 34 -19.59 -18.07 0.01
C HIS A 34 -18.74 -16.79 -0.03
N LEU A 35 -18.85 -15.97 -1.08
CA LEU A 35 -18.13 -14.70 -1.12
C LEU A 35 -18.66 -13.79 0.02
N GLY A 36 -17.77 -13.35 0.91
CA GLY A 36 -18.11 -12.51 2.06
C GLY A 36 -17.61 -11.07 1.94
N PHE A 37 -16.53 -10.85 1.20
CA PHE A 37 -15.88 -9.54 1.10
C PHE A 37 -15.07 -9.43 -0.18
N VAL A 38 -14.95 -8.22 -0.73
CA VAL A 38 -14.09 -7.90 -1.87
C VAL A 38 -13.19 -6.73 -1.54
N LEU A 39 -11.89 -6.92 -1.76
CA LEU A 39 -10.90 -5.84 -1.80
C LEU A 39 -10.59 -5.54 -3.26
N PHE A 40 -10.58 -4.26 -3.67
CA PHE A 40 -10.22 -3.90 -5.03
C PHE A 40 -9.33 -2.65 -5.11
N PHE A 41 -8.62 -2.52 -6.22
CA PHE A 41 -7.84 -1.33 -6.55
C PHE A 41 -8.13 -0.96 -8.00
N CYS A 42 -8.31 0.32 -8.28
CA CYS A 42 -8.66 0.81 -9.61
C CYS A 42 -7.84 2.03 -10.01
N SER A 43 -7.67 2.23 -11.31
CA SER A 43 -7.12 3.48 -11.83
C SER A 43 -8.02 4.66 -11.47
N ALA A 44 -7.41 5.83 -11.25
CA ALA A 44 -8.15 7.07 -11.04
C ALA A 44 -8.78 7.64 -12.33
N GLU A 45 -8.49 7.06 -13.51
CA GLU A 45 -9.03 7.50 -14.80
C GLU A 45 -10.52 7.17 -15.00
N TYR A 46 -11.09 6.29 -14.18
CA TYR A 46 -12.52 5.96 -14.25
C TYR A 46 -13.39 7.12 -13.72
N ASP A 47 -14.64 7.20 -14.19
CA ASP A 47 -15.68 7.93 -13.47
C ASP A 47 -15.95 7.22 -12.14
N LEU A 48 -15.30 7.69 -11.07
CA LEU A 48 -15.33 7.05 -9.76
C LEU A 48 -16.74 6.99 -9.17
N GLN A 49 -17.56 8.01 -9.41
CA GLN A 49 -18.94 8.02 -8.92
C GLN A 49 -19.75 6.92 -9.60
N ALA A 50 -19.67 6.84 -10.93
CA ALA A 50 -20.37 5.82 -11.70
C ALA A 50 -19.83 4.41 -11.42
N LEU A 51 -18.50 4.25 -11.28
CA LEU A 51 -17.85 3.00 -10.92
C LEU A 51 -18.27 2.52 -9.54
N GLY A 52 -18.30 3.40 -8.55
CA GLY A 52 -18.70 3.04 -7.19
C GLY A 52 -20.13 2.50 -7.13
N GLN A 53 -21.05 3.18 -7.82
CA GLN A 53 -22.44 2.71 -7.93
C GLN A 53 -22.54 1.38 -8.69
N ALA A 54 -21.82 1.22 -9.80
CA ALA A 54 -21.82 -0.01 -10.59
C ALA A 54 -21.31 -1.21 -9.78
N LEU A 55 -20.20 -1.04 -9.04
CA LEU A 55 -19.65 -2.07 -8.18
C LEU A 55 -20.61 -2.43 -7.04
N HIS A 56 -21.18 -1.43 -6.36
CA HIS A 56 -22.14 -1.66 -5.27
C HIS A 56 -23.35 -2.48 -5.74
N GLN A 57 -23.91 -2.11 -6.90
CA GLN A 57 -25.04 -2.82 -7.50
C GLN A 57 -24.67 -4.23 -7.98
N GLY A 58 -23.52 -4.36 -8.68
CA GLY A 58 -23.06 -5.62 -9.27
C GLY A 58 -22.77 -6.71 -8.23
N PHE A 59 -22.38 -6.32 -7.01
CA PHE A 59 -22.06 -7.25 -5.92
C PHE A 59 -23.22 -7.47 -4.92
N GLY A 60 -24.38 -6.85 -5.14
CA GLY A 60 -25.64 -7.24 -4.49
C GLY A 60 -25.63 -7.23 -2.95
N GLY A 61 -24.90 -6.30 -2.34
CA GLY A 61 -24.81 -6.16 -0.87
C GLY A 61 -23.62 -6.88 -0.22
N ILE A 62 -22.77 -7.58 -0.99
CA ILE A 62 -21.46 -8.02 -0.49
C ILE A 62 -20.63 -6.77 -0.18
N ARG A 63 -19.87 -6.81 0.91
CA ARG A 63 -19.05 -5.67 1.35
C ARG A 63 -17.84 -5.50 0.42
N LEU A 64 -17.62 -4.27 -0.05
CA LEU A 64 -16.47 -3.88 -0.86
C LEU A 64 -15.68 -2.77 -0.17
N VAL A 65 -14.36 -2.89 -0.22
CA VAL A 65 -13.40 -1.83 0.13
C VAL A 65 -12.37 -1.74 -0.98
N GLY A 66 -11.89 -0.53 -1.25
CA GLY A 66 -10.82 -0.34 -2.22
C GLY A 66 -10.24 1.06 -2.17
N CYS A 67 -9.37 1.37 -3.12
CA CYS A 67 -8.90 2.73 -3.34
C CYS A 67 -8.47 2.93 -4.80
N THR A 68 -8.26 4.20 -5.16
CA THR A 68 -7.59 4.53 -6.42
C THR A 68 -6.10 4.19 -6.33
N SER A 69 -5.45 4.00 -7.48
CA SER A 69 -4.05 3.57 -7.56
C SER A 69 -3.22 4.41 -8.53
N ALA A 70 -1.89 4.28 -8.42
CA ALA A 70 -0.93 4.73 -9.44
C ALA A 70 -0.56 3.59 -10.44
N GLY A 71 -1.40 2.56 -10.51
CA GLY A 71 -1.18 1.33 -11.26
C GLY A 71 -1.57 0.10 -10.44
N GLU A 72 -1.93 -0.99 -11.12
CA GLU A 72 -2.42 -2.20 -10.45
C GLU A 72 -1.39 -3.33 -10.48
N ILE A 73 -1.47 -4.23 -9.50
CA ILE A 73 -0.85 -5.56 -9.56
C ILE A 73 -2.00 -6.56 -9.71
N THR A 74 -2.02 -7.22 -10.86
CA THR A 74 -3.13 -8.05 -11.35
C THR A 74 -2.73 -9.52 -11.40
N PRO A 75 -3.67 -10.45 -11.67
CA PRO A 75 -3.33 -11.85 -11.92
C PRO A 75 -2.37 -12.06 -13.12
N GLN A 76 -2.15 -11.04 -13.94
CA GLN A 76 -1.26 -11.07 -15.09
C GLN A 76 0.11 -10.42 -14.82
N GLY A 77 0.31 -9.80 -13.66
CA GLY A 77 1.46 -8.95 -13.33
C GLY A 77 1.05 -7.48 -13.21
N TYR A 78 1.99 -6.55 -13.45
CA TYR A 78 1.66 -5.13 -13.46
C TYR A 78 0.61 -4.80 -14.53
N GLY A 79 -0.38 -4.01 -14.12
CA GLY A 79 -1.43 -3.45 -14.96
C GLY A 79 -1.41 -1.93 -14.95
N ARG A 80 -2.20 -1.34 -15.83
CA ARG A 80 -2.50 0.08 -15.86
C ARG A 80 -3.90 0.28 -16.43
N ASN A 81 -4.60 1.32 -15.98
CA ASN A 81 -5.94 1.68 -16.45
C ASN A 81 -6.91 0.51 -16.35
N CYS A 82 -6.87 -0.19 -15.22
CA CYS A 82 -7.65 -1.40 -15.00
C CYS A 82 -8.18 -1.45 -13.56
N VAL A 83 -9.00 -2.45 -13.29
CA VAL A 83 -9.44 -2.78 -11.92
C VAL A 83 -8.96 -4.19 -11.59
N THR A 84 -8.33 -4.34 -10.44
CA THR A 84 -7.91 -5.62 -9.87
C THR A 84 -8.66 -5.86 -8.57
N ALA A 85 -9.12 -7.09 -8.32
CA ALA A 85 -9.96 -7.39 -7.17
C ALA A 85 -9.66 -8.77 -6.59
N ILE A 86 -9.93 -8.91 -5.29
CA ILE A 86 -9.73 -10.10 -4.49
C ILE A 86 -11.02 -10.38 -3.74
N GLY A 87 -11.65 -11.52 -4.01
CA GLY A 87 -12.80 -12.02 -3.27
C GLY A 87 -12.35 -12.96 -2.15
N PHE A 88 -12.93 -12.77 -0.95
CA PHE A 88 -12.65 -13.57 0.24
C PHE A 88 -13.89 -14.38 0.64
N ASP A 89 -13.68 -15.68 0.82
CA ASP A 89 -14.70 -16.63 1.25
C ASP A 89 -14.93 -16.54 2.77
N HIS A 90 -16.18 -16.30 3.19
CA HIS A 90 -16.49 -16.11 4.61
C HIS A 90 -16.28 -17.36 5.48
N ARG A 91 -16.08 -18.53 4.87
CA ARG A 91 -15.73 -19.77 5.60
C ARG A 91 -14.27 -19.79 6.05
N HIS A 92 -13.42 -18.97 5.43
CA HIS A 92 -11.97 -18.91 5.69
C HIS A 92 -11.51 -17.55 6.20
N PHE A 93 -12.33 -16.51 6.05
CA PHE A 93 -12.01 -15.16 6.47
C PHE A 93 -13.21 -14.50 7.17
N SER A 94 -12.96 -13.94 8.35
CA SER A 94 -13.87 -13.02 9.02
C SER A 94 -13.28 -11.62 8.90
N ILE A 95 -13.96 -10.73 8.18
CA ILE A 95 -13.42 -9.41 7.81
C ILE A 95 -14.35 -8.30 8.33
N ALA A 96 -13.81 -7.46 9.19
CA ALA A 96 -14.46 -6.24 9.68
C ALA A 96 -13.83 -5.01 9.00
N THR A 97 -14.61 -3.95 8.81
CA THR A 97 -14.15 -2.76 8.11
C THR A 97 -14.77 -1.50 8.72
N GLU A 98 -14.00 -0.44 8.83
CA GLU A 98 -14.49 0.88 9.23
C GLU A 98 -13.89 2.00 8.38
N LEU A 99 -14.70 3.05 8.18
CA LEU A 99 -14.30 4.29 7.51
C LEU A 99 -13.90 5.31 8.58
N ILE A 100 -12.77 5.97 8.35
CA ILE A 100 -12.38 7.23 8.96
C ILE A 100 -12.75 8.31 7.94
N ASP A 101 -13.84 9.02 8.17
CA ASP A 101 -14.38 10.02 7.24
C ASP A 101 -13.65 11.36 7.30
N GLN A 102 -13.03 11.68 8.44
CA GLN A 102 -12.30 12.94 8.65
C GLN A 102 -10.95 12.69 9.33
N MET A 103 -9.93 12.40 8.53
CA MET A 103 -8.58 12.14 9.05
C MET A 103 -7.98 13.31 9.85
N GLU A 104 -8.39 14.55 9.54
CA GLU A 104 -7.89 15.75 10.24
C GLU A 104 -8.28 15.81 11.72
N HIS A 105 -9.36 15.15 12.10
CA HIS A 105 -9.90 15.16 13.46
C HIS A 105 -9.76 13.82 14.18
N PHE A 106 -9.16 12.83 13.52
CA PHE A 106 -9.01 11.49 14.06
C PHE A 106 -8.02 11.46 15.23
N SER A 107 -8.50 11.03 16.40
CA SER A 107 -7.73 10.97 17.63
C SER A 107 -7.41 9.54 18.06
N LEU A 108 -6.54 9.39 19.07
CA LEU A 108 -6.27 8.10 19.70
C LEU A 108 -7.53 7.47 20.31
N ILE A 109 -8.46 8.28 20.83
CA ILE A 109 -9.71 7.77 21.42
C ILE A 109 -10.59 7.17 20.31
N ASP A 110 -10.68 7.85 19.16
CA ASP A 110 -11.42 7.35 18.00
C ASP A 110 -10.82 6.04 17.49
N ALA A 111 -9.48 5.97 17.43
CA ALA A 111 -8.77 4.75 17.05
C ALA A 111 -9.04 3.58 18.00
N GLN A 112 -9.02 3.81 19.31
CA GLN A 112 -9.34 2.77 20.31
C GLN A 112 -10.76 2.24 20.13
N GLN A 113 -11.75 3.14 20.01
CA GLN A 113 -13.15 2.75 19.82
C GLN A 113 -13.37 2.01 18.49
N MET A 114 -12.71 2.45 17.41
CA MET A 114 -12.75 1.78 16.10
C MET A 114 -12.18 0.37 16.18
N VAL A 115 -11.00 0.20 16.78
CA VAL A 115 -10.37 -1.12 16.92
C VAL A 115 -11.23 -2.05 17.78
N GLU A 116 -11.84 -1.55 18.85
CA GLU A 116 -12.77 -2.34 19.67
C GLU A 116 -13.97 -2.87 18.87
N ARG A 117 -14.57 -2.03 18.04
CA ARG A 117 -15.68 -2.42 17.16
C ARG A 117 -15.25 -3.42 16.09
N LEU A 118 -14.15 -3.16 15.38
CA LEU A 118 -13.56 -4.09 14.40
C LEU A 118 -13.29 -5.47 15.02
N VAL A 119 -12.69 -5.50 16.22
CA VAL A 119 -12.41 -6.74 16.95
C VAL A 119 -13.70 -7.46 17.37
N SER A 120 -14.71 -6.71 17.82
CA SER A 120 -16.01 -7.26 18.18
C SER A 120 -16.70 -7.93 16.99
N ASP A 121 -16.70 -7.27 15.82
CA ASP A 121 -17.27 -7.77 14.57
C ASP A 121 -16.54 -9.02 14.07
N CYS A 122 -15.21 -9.07 14.15
CA CYS A 122 -14.48 -10.28 13.78
C CYS A 122 -14.81 -11.45 14.72
N ARG A 123 -14.97 -11.18 16.03
CA ARG A 123 -15.30 -12.19 17.05
C ARG A 123 -16.68 -12.79 16.87
N SER A 124 -17.67 -12.04 16.39
CA SER A 124 -19.04 -12.56 16.22
C SER A 124 -19.13 -13.71 15.21
N ASN A 125 -18.20 -13.78 14.25
CA ASN A 125 -18.14 -14.88 13.29
C ASN A 125 -17.40 -16.12 13.83
N THR A 126 -16.76 -16.02 15.00
CA THR A 126 -16.08 -17.13 15.72
C THR A 126 -15.14 -17.97 14.87
N LEU A 127 -14.49 -17.35 13.88
CA LEU A 127 -13.62 -18.07 12.96
C LEU A 127 -12.35 -18.50 13.69
N ALA A 128 -11.43 -17.58 14.00
CA ALA A 128 -10.19 -17.85 14.73
C ALA A 128 -10.05 -16.93 15.96
N PRO A 129 -9.12 -17.20 16.90
CA PRO A 129 -8.73 -16.22 17.92
C PRO A 129 -8.32 -14.90 17.25
N ILE A 130 -8.42 -13.76 17.96
CA ILE A 130 -7.92 -12.49 17.39
C ILE A 130 -6.39 -12.43 17.49
N LYS A 131 -5.86 -12.74 18.68
CA LYS A 131 -4.42 -12.71 18.93
C LYS A 131 -3.72 -13.79 18.11
N GLY A 132 -2.77 -13.37 17.26
CA GLY A 132 -1.96 -14.25 16.42
C GLY A 132 -2.63 -14.72 15.12
N ASN A 133 -3.89 -14.37 14.89
CA ASN A 133 -4.69 -14.83 13.73
C ASN A 133 -5.42 -13.66 13.04
N SER A 134 -5.02 -12.43 13.36
CA SER A 134 -5.53 -11.22 12.73
C SER A 134 -4.41 -10.31 12.27
N PHE A 135 -4.64 -9.63 11.15
CA PHE A 135 -3.84 -8.51 10.67
C PHE A 135 -4.77 -7.39 10.20
N ALA A 136 -4.27 -6.17 10.15
CA ALA A 136 -5.02 -5.03 9.60
C ALA A 136 -4.38 -4.51 8.32
N LEU A 137 -5.23 -4.15 7.35
CA LEU A 137 -4.88 -3.36 6.17
C LEU A 137 -5.48 -1.97 6.35
N THR A 138 -4.68 -0.93 6.15
CA THR A 138 -5.17 0.46 6.08
C THR A 138 -4.98 1.01 4.68
N LEU A 139 -6.04 1.58 4.10
CA LEU A 139 -5.96 2.34 2.86
C LEU A 139 -6.24 3.80 3.22
N LEU A 140 -5.37 4.72 2.82
CA LEU A 140 -5.55 6.16 3.06
C LEU A 140 -5.64 6.93 1.75
N ASP A 141 -6.32 8.07 1.79
CA ASP A 141 -6.13 9.12 0.79
C ASP A 141 -4.67 9.60 0.84
N GLY A 142 -3.93 9.30 -0.23
CA GLY A 142 -2.48 9.49 -0.32
C GLY A 142 -2.01 10.94 -0.46
N LEU A 143 -2.91 11.91 -0.57
CA LEU A 143 -2.58 13.33 -0.56
C LEU A 143 -2.85 14.01 0.79
N SER A 144 -3.24 13.24 1.81
CA SER A 144 -3.46 13.76 3.16
C SER A 144 -2.14 14.00 3.91
N SER A 145 -1.95 15.21 4.46
CA SER A 145 -0.81 15.56 5.30
C SER A 145 -0.89 15.01 6.73
N ARG A 146 -1.99 14.33 7.08
CA ARG A 146 -2.28 13.82 8.43
C ARG A 146 -1.99 12.33 8.62
N GLU A 147 -1.51 11.67 7.57
CA GLU A 147 -1.28 10.21 7.54
C GLU A 147 -0.47 9.72 8.75
N GLU A 148 0.65 10.35 9.11
CA GLU A 148 1.49 9.87 10.21
C GLU A 148 0.78 9.87 11.57
N MET A 149 -0.09 10.86 11.84
CA MET A 149 -0.84 10.90 13.10
C MET A 149 -1.93 9.83 13.15
N VAL A 150 -2.62 9.60 12.04
CA VAL A 150 -3.64 8.54 11.93
C VAL A 150 -2.97 7.17 12.14
N LEU A 151 -1.84 6.93 11.47
CA LEU A 151 -1.09 5.68 11.60
C LEU A 151 -0.54 5.46 13.02
N ALA A 152 -0.04 6.52 13.67
CA ALA A 152 0.41 6.43 15.06
C ALA A 152 -0.74 6.09 16.02
N ALA A 153 -1.90 6.73 15.86
CA ALA A 153 -3.10 6.45 16.65
C ALA A 153 -3.61 5.01 16.44
N LEU A 154 -3.68 4.55 15.19
CA LEU A 154 -4.08 3.18 14.85
C LEU A 154 -3.10 2.15 15.39
N SER A 155 -1.79 2.39 15.25
CA SER A 155 -0.76 1.47 15.76
C SER A 155 -0.85 1.31 17.28
N ALA A 156 -1.04 2.41 18.01
CA ALA A 156 -1.25 2.38 19.45
C ALA A 156 -2.54 1.63 19.86
N ALA A 157 -3.61 1.74 19.07
CA ALA A 157 -4.88 1.08 19.33
C ALA A 157 -4.88 -0.42 18.97
N LEU A 158 -4.23 -0.80 17.85
CA LEU A 158 -4.13 -2.18 17.36
C LEU A 158 -3.22 -3.05 18.24
N GLY A 159 -2.27 -2.45 18.95
CA GLY A 159 -1.35 -3.15 19.84
C GLY A 159 -0.53 -4.21 19.10
N ASP A 160 -0.67 -5.48 19.49
CA ASP A 160 0.09 -6.60 18.91
C ASP A 160 -0.43 -7.06 17.54
N ILE A 161 -1.51 -6.49 17.01
CA ILE A 161 -2.06 -6.88 15.70
C ILE A 161 -1.12 -6.32 14.60
N PRO A 162 -0.45 -7.18 13.81
CA PRO A 162 0.41 -6.72 12.73
C PRO A 162 -0.44 -5.99 11.68
N HIS A 163 0.09 -4.90 11.15
CA HIS A 163 -0.66 -4.08 10.22
C HIS A 163 0.21 -3.41 9.18
N PHE A 164 -0.38 -3.26 8.00
CA PHE A 164 0.23 -2.65 6.85
C PHE A 164 -0.79 -1.83 6.07
N GLY A 165 -0.32 -1.16 5.03
CA GLY A 165 -1.20 -0.38 4.20
C GLY A 165 -0.51 0.37 3.09
N GLY A 166 -1.32 1.11 2.37
CA GLY A 166 -0.89 1.90 1.24
C GLY A 166 -1.73 3.15 1.08
N SER A 167 -1.08 4.21 0.66
CA SER A 167 -1.69 5.47 0.27
C SER A 167 -2.14 5.39 -1.18
N ALA A 168 -3.42 5.71 -1.40
CA ALA A 168 -4.06 5.75 -2.71
C ALA A 168 -3.27 6.64 -3.67
N GLY A 169 -3.36 6.33 -4.97
CA GLY A 169 -2.69 7.07 -6.03
C GLY A 169 -3.66 7.54 -7.11
N ASP A 170 -3.17 8.41 -8.00
CA ASP A 170 -3.90 8.88 -9.18
C ASP A 170 -2.99 8.98 -10.41
N ASP A 171 -2.41 7.85 -10.84
CA ASP A 171 -1.64 7.75 -12.09
C ASP A 171 -0.47 8.76 -12.27
N ASN A 172 0.07 9.26 -11.14
CA ASN A 172 1.14 10.26 -11.03
C ASN A 172 0.71 11.72 -11.29
N TYR A 173 -0.60 11.99 -11.32
CA TYR A 173 -1.10 13.36 -11.40
C TYR A 173 -0.93 14.12 -10.07
N LEU A 174 -0.95 13.43 -8.93
CA LEU A 174 -0.84 14.03 -7.59
C LEU A 174 -1.93 15.07 -7.32
N THR A 175 -3.14 14.83 -7.82
CA THR A 175 -4.27 15.76 -7.78
C THR A 175 -5.41 15.29 -6.88
N HIS A 176 -5.86 14.03 -7.02
CA HIS A 176 -7.04 13.52 -6.35
C HIS A 176 -6.95 12.02 -6.11
N THR A 177 -6.80 11.61 -4.85
CA THR A 177 -6.81 10.18 -4.49
C THR A 177 -7.99 9.87 -3.57
N HIS A 178 -8.50 8.63 -3.65
CA HIS A 178 -9.75 8.29 -2.98
C HIS A 178 -9.71 6.88 -2.41
N VAL A 179 -10.40 6.69 -1.29
CA VAL A 179 -10.73 5.37 -0.73
C VAL A 179 -12.21 5.06 -0.96
N TYR A 180 -12.53 3.82 -1.25
CA TYR A 180 -13.90 3.37 -1.47
C TYR A 180 -14.46 2.68 -0.23
N PHE A 181 -15.62 3.14 0.22
CA PHE A 181 -16.38 2.52 1.30
C PHE A 181 -17.87 2.75 1.12
N GLY A 182 -18.67 1.71 1.34
CA GLY A 182 -20.13 1.86 1.44
C GLY A 182 -20.85 2.26 0.15
N GLY A 183 -20.24 2.08 -1.03
CA GLY A 183 -20.85 2.47 -2.31
C GLY A 183 -20.26 3.73 -2.94
N GLU A 184 -19.39 4.44 -2.22
CA GLU A 184 -18.89 5.76 -2.60
C GLU A 184 -17.37 5.86 -2.44
N PHE A 185 -16.76 6.75 -3.21
CA PHE A 185 -15.36 7.15 -3.08
C PHE A 185 -15.26 8.40 -2.19
N HIS A 186 -14.34 8.38 -1.24
CA HIS A 186 -14.14 9.41 -0.22
C HIS A 186 -12.74 10.01 -0.34
N SER A 187 -12.63 11.32 -0.11
CA SER A 187 -11.36 12.06 0.02
C SER A 187 -11.18 12.52 1.47
N GLY A 188 -9.94 12.79 1.88
CA GLY A 188 -9.59 13.12 3.26
C GLY A 188 -9.87 11.99 4.25
N ALA A 189 -10.00 10.76 3.74
CA ALA A 189 -10.55 9.61 4.44
C ALA A 189 -9.58 8.41 4.41
N ALA A 190 -9.83 7.46 5.31
CA ALA A 190 -9.11 6.19 5.35
C ALA A 190 -10.07 5.03 5.63
N VAL A 191 -9.73 3.84 5.16
CA VAL A 191 -10.48 2.62 5.47
C VAL A 191 -9.56 1.64 6.16
N VAL A 192 -10.01 1.14 7.32
CA VAL A 192 -9.32 0.10 8.07
C VAL A 192 -10.05 -1.21 7.86
N VAL A 193 -9.33 -2.25 7.45
CA VAL A 193 -9.83 -3.60 7.23
C VAL A 193 -9.12 -4.53 8.21
N LEU A 194 -9.86 -5.09 9.17
CA LEU A 194 -9.36 -6.11 10.07
C LEU A 194 -9.72 -7.49 9.50
N VAL A 195 -8.70 -8.29 9.20
CA VAL A 195 -8.86 -9.65 8.67
C VAL A 195 -8.55 -10.64 9.77
N ASN A 196 -9.43 -11.61 10.00
CA ASN A 196 -9.23 -12.74 10.89
C ASN A 196 -9.32 -14.06 10.12
N THR A 197 -8.34 -14.95 10.30
CA THR A 197 -8.27 -16.22 9.56
C THR A 197 -7.48 -17.29 10.32
N TRP A 198 -7.75 -18.55 10.02
CA TRP A 198 -6.94 -19.70 10.47
C TRP A 198 -5.69 -19.94 9.61
N LEU A 199 -5.61 -19.29 8.44
CA LEU A 199 -4.44 -19.43 7.58
C LEU A 199 -3.24 -18.72 8.19
N ASP A 200 -2.07 -19.34 8.10
CA ASP A 200 -0.82 -18.69 8.47
C ASP A 200 -0.58 -17.49 7.55
N PHE A 201 -0.09 -16.38 8.11
CA PHE A 201 0.25 -15.19 7.34
C PHE A 201 1.47 -14.48 7.93
N GLU A 202 2.10 -13.64 7.12
CA GLU A 202 3.17 -12.76 7.57
C GLU A 202 3.00 -11.38 6.91
N VAL A 203 2.92 -10.34 7.74
CA VAL A 203 3.00 -8.95 7.28
C VAL A 203 4.47 -8.58 7.14
N PHE A 204 4.86 -8.03 6.00
CA PHE A 204 6.26 -7.77 5.65
C PHE A 204 6.44 -6.38 5.03
N THR A 205 7.70 -5.93 5.02
CA THR A 205 8.16 -4.81 4.19
C THR A 205 9.58 -5.09 3.71
N THR A 206 9.92 -4.65 2.50
CA THR A 206 11.27 -4.74 1.94
C THR A 206 11.60 -3.53 1.07
N HIS A 207 12.87 -3.17 0.98
CA HIS A 207 13.40 -2.23 0.01
C HIS A 207 14.75 -2.71 -0.51
N HIS A 208 15.08 -2.34 -1.74
CA HIS A 208 16.34 -2.70 -2.39
C HIS A 208 17.37 -1.56 -2.36
N ILE A 209 17.05 -0.48 -1.64
CA ILE A 209 17.86 0.74 -1.55
C ILE A 209 19.08 0.55 -0.64
N LEU A 210 20.26 1.02 -1.08
CA LEU A 210 21.55 0.86 -0.42
C LEU A 210 22.09 2.22 0.08
N PRO A 211 22.69 2.27 1.30
CA PRO A 211 23.21 3.51 1.85
C PRO A 211 24.52 3.93 1.19
N ARG A 212 24.69 5.25 1.04
CA ARG A 212 25.96 5.90 0.71
C ARG A 212 26.54 6.60 1.95
N GLU A 213 27.76 7.10 1.80
CA GLU A 213 28.48 7.79 2.88
C GLU A 213 27.93 9.19 3.14
N GLU A 214 27.49 9.87 2.09
CA GLU A 214 27.08 11.27 2.15
C GLU A 214 25.82 11.46 3.01
N LYS A 215 25.79 12.58 3.73
CA LYS A 215 24.71 12.97 4.63
C LYS A 215 24.26 14.40 4.36
N LEU A 216 22.97 14.65 4.56
CA LEU A 216 22.36 15.97 4.60
C LEU A 216 21.70 16.14 5.97
N VAL A 217 21.84 17.31 6.58
CA VAL A 217 21.14 17.66 7.82
C VAL A 217 20.01 18.61 7.46
N VAL A 218 18.80 18.29 7.89
CA VAL A 218 17.66 19.20 7.75
C VAL A 218 17.85 20.34 8.74
N THR A 219 18.02 21.57 8.26
CA THR A 219 18.26 22.75 9.12
C THR A 219 17.09 23.72 9.14
N GLY A 220 16.19 23.63 8.16
CA GLY A 220 14.96 24.43 8.08
C GLY A 220 13.84 23.65 7.41
N VAL A 221 12.71 23.49 8.09
CA VAL A 221 11.56 22.70 7.62
C VAL A 221 10.26 23.21 8.22
N ASP A 222 9.20 23.19 7.42
CA ASP A 222 7.82 23.18 7.89
C ASP A 222 7.30 21.75 7.85
N SER A 223 7.27 21.11 9.02
CA SER A 223 6.84 19.71 9.15
C SER A 223 5.35 19.52 8.88
N SER A 224 4.52 20.56 9.03
CA SER A 224 3.08 20.47 8.74
C SER A 224 2.80 20.40 7.24
N LEU A 225 3.64 21.05 6.44
CA LEU A 225 3.57 21.04 4.98
C LEU A 225 4.53 20.00 4.35
N ARG A 226 5.26 19.24 5.16
CA ARG A 226 6.35 18.33 4.71
C ARG A 226 7.33 19.05 3.77
N ARG A 227 7.64 20.32 4.06
CA ARG A 227 8.42 21.22 3.18
C ARG A 227 9.75 21.59 3.81
N VAL A 228 10.83 21.10 3.24
CA VAL A 228 12.20 21.38 3.68
C VAL A 228 12.72 22.60 2.93
N TYR A 229 13.03 23.67 3.67
CA TYR A 229 13.58 24.90 3.13
C TYR A 229 15.10 24.85 3.05
N GLU A 230 15.74 24.20 4.03
CA GLU A 230 17.19 24.19 4.12
C GLU A 230 17.75 22.80 4.44
N LEU A 231 18.82 22.45 3.71
CA LEU A 231 19.67 21.31 3.96
C LEU A 231 21.10 21.83 4.16
N ASN A 232 21.77 21.43 5.24
CA ASN A 232 23.11 21.89 5.60
C ASN A 232 23.25 23.43 5.65
N ALA A 233 22.20 24.15 6.08
CA ALA A 233 22.11 25.61 6.10
C ALA A 233 22.20 26.29 4.71
N GLU A 234 21.90 25.55 3.65
CA GLU A 234 21.80 26.03 2.26
C GLU A 234 20.39 25.75 1.70
N PRO A 235 19.94 26.44 0.64
CA PRO A 235 18.66 26.15 0.00
C PRO A 235 18.54 24.66 -0.37
N ALA A 236 17.45 24.03 0.08
CA ALA A 236 17.32 22.58 0.05
C ALA A 236 17.53 21.98 -1.36
N ALA A 237 16.93 22.56 -2.39
CA ALA A 237 17.06 22.08 -3.76
C ALA A 237 18.48 22.23 -4.30
N GLU A 238 19.19 23.30 -3.96
CA GLU A 238 20.56 23.53 -4.43
C GLU A 238 21.54 22.56 -3.78
N GLU A 239 21.43 22.36 -2.47
CA GLU A 239 22.29 21.42 -1.74
C GLU A 239 22.02 19.97 -2.16
N TYR A 240 20.74 19.61 -2.35
CA TYR A 240 20.38 18.30 -2.89
C TYR A 240 20.92 18.09 -4.31
N ALA A 241 20.74 19.07 -5.21
CA ALA A 241 21.24 19.02 -6.58
C ALA A 241 22.78 18.89 -6.63
N ARG A 242 23.48 19.62 -5.76
CA ARG A 242 24.94 19.55 -5.57
C ARG A 242 25.39 18.18 -5.11
N LEU A 243 24.68 17.56 -4.15
CA LEU A 243 24.97 16.21 -3.65
C LEU A 243 24.91 15.17 -4.78
N ILE A 244 23.90 15.26 -5.64
CA ILE A 244 23.68 14.26 -6.70
C ILE A 244 24.39 14.60 -8.02
N GLY A 245 24.93 15.81 -8.14
CA GLY A 245 25.76 16.25 -9.26
C GLY A 245 24.98 16.72 -10.48
N VAL A 246 23.77 17.26 -10.31
CA VAL A 246 22.91 17.76 -11.41
C VAL A 246 22.54 19.24 -11.20
N PRO A 247 22.16 19.99 -12.24
CA PRO A 247 21.53 21.30 -12.10
C PRO A 247 20.15 21.22 -11.43
N VAL A 248 19.76 22.24 -10.67
CA VAL A 248 18.41 22.32 -10.06
C VAL A 248 17.28 22.18 -11.10
N ALA A 249 17.49 22.70 -12.32
CA ALA A 249 16.52 22.62 -13.41
C ALA A 249 16.29 21.19 -13.94
N GLU A 250 17.16 20.24 -13.62
CA GLU A 250 17.01 18.83 -13.98
C GLU A 250 16.35 18.01 -12.86
N LEU A 251 16.03 18.62 -11.72
CA LEU A 251 15.31 17.93 -10.65
C LEU A 251 13.87 17.63 -11.07
N ASP A 252 13.58 16.35 -11.26
CA ASP A 252 12.25 15.82 -11.53
C ASP A 252 12.00 14.52 -10.73
N HIS A 253 10.80 13.95 -10.89
CA HIS A 253 10.42 12.70 -10.22
C HIS A 253 11.34 11.52 -10.52
N ARG A 254 11.93 11.45 -11.73
CA ARG A 254 12.86 10.37 -12.10
C ARG A 254 14.19 10.52 -11.37
N VAL A 255 14.70 11.74 -11.31
CA VAL A 255 15.92 12.05 -10.55
C VAL A 255 15.72 11.79 -9.04
N PHE A 256 14.57 12.13 -8.47
CA PHE A 256 14.26 11.82 -7.07
C PHE A 256 14.19 10.31 -6.81
N ALA A 257 13.57 9.54 -7.71
CA ALA A 257 13.50 8.08 -7.59
C ALA A 257 14.90 7.42 -7.63
N ALA A 258 15.80 7.94 -8.47
CA ALA A 258 17.16 7.43 -8.64
C ALA A 258 18.13 7.82 -7.50
N HIS A 259 17.83 8.89 -6.76
CA HIS A 259 18.70 9.41 -5.70
C HIS A 259 17.98 9.56 -4.34
N PRO A 260 17.48 8.46 -3.75
CA PRO A 260 16.73 8.52 -2.51
C PRO A 260 17.53 9.10 -1.33
N LEU A 261 16.80 9.66 -0.38
CA LEU A 261 17.28 10.01 0.94
C LEU A 261 16.62 9.09 1.98
N ALA A 262 17.32 8.74 3.06
CA ALA A 262 16.75 7.94 4.13
C ALA A 262 17.22 8.39 5.51
N VAL A 263 16.33 8.31 6.50
CA VAL A 263 16.69 8.43 7.92
C VAL A 263 17.13 7.07 8.43
N ARG A 264 18.18 7.02 9.25
CA ARG A 264 18.61 5.80 9.93
C ARG A 264 18.05 5.75 11.34
N ILE A 265 17.21 4.76 11.65
CA ILE A 265 16.71 4.49 13.00
C ILE A 265 17.23 3.11 13.40
N ASN A 266 18.01 3.06 14.47
CA ASN A 266 18.76 1.87 14.87
C ASN A 266 19.66 1.36 13.73
N GLN A 267 19.39 0.15 13.23
CA GLN A 267 20.13 -0.49 12.13
C GLN A 267 19.37 -0.45 10.80
N HIS A 268 18.20 0.20 10.75
CA HIS A 268 17.33 0.22 9.58
C HIS A 268 17.30 1.61 8.94
N TYR A 269 17.15 1.63 7.61
CA TYR A 269 17.01 2.84 6.82
C TYR A 269 15.56 2.99 6.39
N TYR A 270 15.00 4.18 6.59
CA TYR A 270 13.64 4.52 6.22
C TYR A 270 13.69 5.65 5.21
N VAL A 271 13.30 5.35 3.97
CA VAL A 271 13.34 6.32 2.88
C VAL A 271 12.41 7.50 3.19
N ARG A 272 12.88 8.70 2.84
CA ARG A 272 12.16 9.97 2.83
C ARG A 272 12.21 10.49 1.41
N ALA A 273 11.21 10.11 0.61
CA ALA A 273 11.21 10.43 -0.81
C ALA A 273 10.89 11.92 -1.06
N VAL A 274 11.74 12.57 -1.85
CA VAL A 274 11.49 13.93 -2.34
C VAL A 274 10.37 13.87 -3.40
N GLN A 275 9.40 14.76 -3.28
CA GLN A 275 8.25 14.84 -4.17
C GLN A 275 8.50 15.84 -5.29
N GLN A 276 8.81 17.09 -4.95
CA GLN A 276 8.95 18.19 -5.90
C GLN A 276 9.86 19.30 -5.38
N VAL A 277 10.38 20.09 -6.30
CA VAL A 277 11.07 21.36 -6.05
C VAL A 277 10.11 22.54 -6.26
N HIS A 278 10.18 23.53 -5.37
CA HIS A 278 9.37 24.75 -5.45
C HIS A 278 10.15 25.93 -6.02
N PRO A 279 9.47 27.02 -6.47
CA PRO A 279 10.14 28.23 -6.97
C PRO A 279 11.07 28.92 -5.97
N ASP A 280 10.86 28.73 -4.66
CA ASP A 280 11.71 29.24 -3.58
C ASP A 280 12.86 28.28 -3.22
N LEU A 281 13.11 27.25 -4.04
CA LEU A 281 14.15 26.23 -3.86
C LEU A 281 13.96 25.32 -2.65
N SER A 282 12.78 25.32 -2.04
CA SER A 282 12.42 24.31 -1.05
C SER A 282 11.99 23.00 -1.71
N LEU A 283 12.07 21.90 -0.95
CA LEU A 283 11.69 20.55 -1.38
C LEU A 283 10.50 20.05 -0.57
N SER A 284 9.44 19.59 -1.24
CA SER A 284 8.37 18.81 -0.59
C SER A 284 8.75 17.34 -0.52
N PHE A 285 8.35 16.66 0.55
CA PHE A 285 8.57 15.23 0.76
C PHE A 285 7.24 14.49 0.86
N TYR A 286 7.22 13.21 0.45
CA TYR A 286 6.03 12.35 0.57
C TYR A 286 5.68 12.04 2.03
N CYS A 287 6.66 11.97 2.93
CA CYS A 287 6.47 11.69 4.35
C CYS A 287 7.17 12.71 5.24
N ALA A 288 6.80 12.71 6.52
CA ALA A 288 7.27 13.69 7.49
C ALA A 288 8.81 13.76 7.63
N VAL A 289 9.29 14.99 7.72
CA VAL A 289 10.68 15.38 7.95
C VAL A 289 10.70 16.41 9.08
N GLU A 290 11.62 16.25 10.03
CA GLU A 290 11.78 17.13 11.19
C GLU A 290 13.12 17.87 11.15
N ASN A 291 13.19 19.01 11.85
CA ASN A 291 14.42 19.77 11.96
C ASN A 291 15.48 18.97 12.74
N GLY A 292 16.72 19.00 12.28
CA GLY A 292 17.85 18.33 12.89
C GLY A 292 18.00 16.85 12.52
N ILE A 293 17.08 16.27 11.73
CA ILE A 293 17.26 14.89 11.28
C ILE A 293 18.39 14.79 10.26
N VAL A 294 19.14 13.68 10.33
CA VAL A 294 20.20 13.37 9.38
C VAL A 294 19.64 12.44 8.30
N LEU A 295 19.61 12.94 7.07
CA LEU A 295 19.29 12.20 5.87
C LEU A 295 20.57 11.58 5.30
N THR A 296 20.55 10.28 5.09
CA THR A 296 21.59 9.54 4.37
C THR A 296 21.26 9.52 2.89
N ALA A 297 22.23 9.87 2.05
CA ALA A 297 22.14 9.65 0.61
C ALA A 297 22.08 8.15 0.33
N MET A 298 21.22 7.75 -0.58
CA MET A 298 21.01 6.34 -0.92
C MET A 298 21.12 6.13 -2.44
N THR A 299 21.21 4.86 -2.85
CA THR A 299 21.18 4.46 -4.26
C THR A 299 20.34 3.19 -4.44
N PRO A 300 19.51 3.07 -5.49
CA PRO A 300 18.79 1.84 -5.78
C PRO A 300 19.74 0.67 -6.10
N GLY A 301 19.67 -0.40 -5.30
CA GLY A 301 20.30 -1.68 -5.58
C GLY A 301 19.50 -2.54 -6.57
N PRO A 302 19.77 -3.86 -6.65
CA PRO A 302 19.06 -4.76 -7.55
C PRO A 302 17.69 -5.17 -6.97
N LEU A 303 16.59 -4.76 -7.62
CA LEU A 303 15.22 -4.98 -7.15
C LEU A 303 14.79 -6.46 -7.21
N LEU A 304 15.03 -7.17 -8.32
CA LEU A 304 14.59 -8.57 -8.46
C LEU A 304 15.21 -9.49 -7.40
N PRO A 305 16.54 -9.49 -7.17
CA PRO A 305 17.15 -10.30 -6.10
C PRO A 305 16.60 -9.98 -4.71
N ASN A 306 16.27 -8.71 -4.44
CA ASN A 306 15.63 -8.33 -3.17
C ASN A 306 14.24 -8.97 -3.02
N LEU A 307 13.43 -8.95 -4.08
CA LEU A 307 12.11 -9.61 -4.08
C LEU A 307 12.24 -11.14 -3.97
N GLN A 308 13.17 -11.75 -4.69
CA GLN A 308 13.44 -13.19 -4.60
C GLN A 308 13.79 -13.61 -3.16
N ALA A 309 14.71 -12.90 -2.52
CA ALA A 309 15.10 -13.18 -1.13
C ALA A 309 13.91 -13.03 -0.16
N LEU A 310 13.06 -12.03 -0.35
CA LEU A 310 11.83 -11.86 0.44
C LEU A 310 10.91 -13.08 0.30
N PHE A 311 10.54 -13.45 -0.93
CA PHE A 311 9.58 -14.52 -1.18
C PHE A 311 10.12 -15.90 -0.81
N ASP A 312 11.41 -16.16 -1.04
CA ASP A 312 12.07 -17.39 -0.55
C ASP A 312 11.97 -17.50 0.97
N GLY A 313 12.23 -16.39 1.68
CA GLY A 313 12.08 -16.33 3.14
C GLY A 313 10.65 -16.55 3.62
N LEU A 314 9.67 -15.92 2.96
CA LEU A 314 8.24 -16.11 3.26
C LEU A 314 7.83 -17.56 3.05
N GLN A 315 8.20 -18.17 1.92
CA GLN A 315 7.88 -19.57 1.63
C GLN A 315 8.56 -20.55 2.60
N GLN A 316 9.78 -20.25 3.07
CA GLN A 316 10.43 -21.07 4.10
C GLN A 316 9.68 -21.04 5.44
N ARG A 317 9.12 -19.89 5.84
CA ARG A 317 8.41 -19.74 7.12
C ARG A 317 6.95 -20.20 7.04
N LEU A 318 6.25 -19.84 5.97
CA LEU A 318 4.81 -20.06 5.80
C LEU A 318 4.49 -21.36 5.02
N GLY A 319 5.36 -21.75 4.08
CA GLY A 319 5.08 -22.79 3.10
C GLY A 319 4.55 -22.21 1.78
N GLY A 320 3.77 -22.99 1.05
CA GLY A 320 3.19 -22.54 -0.22
C GLY A 320 2.25 -21.35 -0.01
N LEU A 321 2.39 -20.30 -0.82
CA LEU A 321 1.55 -19.10 -0.73
C LEU A 321 0.20 -19.30 -1.47
N LEU A 322 -0.87 -18.85 -0.81
CA LEU A 322 -2.21 -18.76 -1.37
C LEU A 322 -2.37 -17.44 -2.14
N LEU A 323 -2.03 -16.33 -1.49
CA LEU A 323 -2.20 -14.95 -1.96
C LEU A 323 -1.13 -14.09 -1.30
N THR A 324 -0.64 -13.09 -2.04
CA THR A 324 0.07 -11.95 -1.44
C THR A 324 -0.69 -10.67 -1.76
N ILE A 325 -1.02 -9.86 -0.76
CA ILE A 325 -1.57 -8.52 -0.97
C ILE A 325 -0.43 -7.52 -0.89
N GLY A 326 -0.15 -6.81 -1.98
CA GLY A 326 1.02 -5.93 -2.13
C GLY A 326 0.67 -4.45 -2.29
N CYS A 327 1.36 -3.61 -1.52
CA CYS A 327 1.47 -2.17 -1.66
C CYS A 327 2.88 -1.88 -2.20
N ASP A 328 3.00 -1.53 -3.48
CA ASP A 328 4.29 -1.33 -4.15
C ASP A 328 4.50 0.14 -4.53
N CYS A 329 5.48 0.82 -3.95
CA CYS A 329 5.67 2.24 -4.20
C CYS A 329 5.74 2.57 -5.69
N PHE A 330 5.00 3.59 -6.14
CA PHE A 330 5.04 4.02 -7.56
C PHE A 330 6.45 4.41 -8.01
N LEU A 331 7.30 4.89 -7.09
CA LEU A 331 8.71 5.21 -7.38
C LEU A 331 9.53 3.97 -7.76
N ARG A 332 9.19 2.79 -7.24
CA ARG A 332 9.81 1.52 -7.65
C ARG A 332 9.34 1.12 -9.05
N ARG A 333 8.07 1.33 -9.37
CA ARG A 333 7.56 1.14 -10.73
C ARG A 333 8.24 2.10 -11.72
N LEU A 334 8.39 3.36 -11.35
CA LEU A 334 9.07 4.36 -12.19
C LEU A 334 10.52 3.95 -12.49
N GLU A 335 11.25 3.44 -11.50
CA GLU A 335 12.58 2.87 -11.69
C GLU A 335 12.56 1.69 -12.69
N LEU A 336 11.58 0.79 -12.58
CA LEU A 336 11.45 -0.36 -13.48
C LEU A 336 11.10 0.03 -14.92
N GLU A 337 10.28 1.06 -15.09
CA GLU A 337 9.94 1.63 -16.39
C GLU A 337 11.18 2.26 -17.05
N ASP A 338 11.98 3.00 -16.30
CA ASP A 338 13.22 3.62 -16.79
C ASP A 338 14.28 2.57 -17.18
N ARG A 339 14.38 1.48 -16.41
CA ARG A 339 15.34 0.39 -16.66
C ARG A 339 14.86 -0.67 -17.64
N GLY A 340 13.61 -0.62 -18.08
CA GLY A 340 13.01 -1.63 -18.97
C GLY A 340 12.84 -3.00 -18.32
N SER A 341 12.68 -3.06 -16.99
CA SER A 341 12.56 -4.32 -16.22
C SER A 341 11.12 -4.61 -15.74
N LEU A 342 10.15 -3.80 -16.17
CA LEU A 342 8.76 -3.91 -15.71
C LEU A 342 8.15 -5.30 -15.96
N ASP A 343 8.37 -5.88 -17.15
CA ASP A 343 7.82 -7.19 -17.53
C ASP A 343 8.41 -8.34 -16.70
N GLU A 344 9.72 -8.29 -16.43
CA GLU A 344 10.42 -9.29 -15.63
C GLU A 344 9.89 -9.31 -14.19
N ILE A 345 9.77 -8.13 -13.57
CA ILE A 345 9.22 -8.02 -12.23
C ILE A 345 7.73 -8.38 -12.21
N GLY A 346 6.96 -7.93 -13.21
CA GLY A 346 5.54 -8.27 -13.33
C GLY A 346 5.31 -9.78 -13.42
N ALA A 347 6.15 -10.49 -14.20
CA ALA A 347 6.11 -11.95 -14.29
C ALA A 347 6.45 -12.60 -12.94
N PHE A 348 7.47 -12.11 -12.23
CA PHE A 348 7.83 -12.60 -10.91
C PHE A 348 6.69 -12.38 -9.88
N LEU A 349 6.09 -11.19 -9.83
CA LEU A 349 4.96 -10.90 -8.94
C LEU A 349 3.75 -11.80 -9.21
N ARG A 350 3.47 -12.08 -10.50
CA ARG A 350 2.43 -13.04 -10.89
C ARG A 350 2.73 -14.44 -10.37
N GLU A 351 3.96 -14.93 -10.49
CA GLU A 351 4.37 -16.24 -9.96
C GLU A 351 4.17 -16.34 -8.45
N GLN A 352 4.43 -15.25 -7.73
CA GLN A 352 4.23 -15.14 -6.29
C GLN A 352 2.80 -14.80 -5.87
N ARG A 353 1.84 -14.81 -6.83
CA ARG A 353 0.40 -14.54 -6.61
C ARG A 353 0.14 -13.20 -5.92
N VAL A 354 0.91 -12.19 -6.30
CA VAL A 354 0.73 -10.83 -5.79
C VAL A 354 -0.47 -10.18 -6.46
N MET A 355 -1.35 -9.64 -5.63
CA MET A 355 -2.48 -8.81 -6.01
C MET A 355 -2.37 -7.52 -5.21
N GLY A 356 -2.60 -6.37 -5.82
CA GLY A 356 -2.22 -5.14 -5.15
C GLY A 356 -2.26 -3.93 -6.04
N PHE A 357 -1.51 -2.91 -5.64
CA PHE A 357 -1.49 -1.65 -6.35
C PHE A 357 -0.20 -0.88 -6.10
N ASN A 358 0.03 0.09 -6.99
CA ASN A 358 1.09 1.05 -6.86
C ASN A 358 0.63 2.23 -6.00
N THR A 359 1.38 2.50 -4.94
CA THR A 359 1.03 3.45 -3.87
C THR A 359 1.84 4.74 -3.95
N TYR A 360 1.34 5.82 -3.35
CA TYR A 360 2.13 7.04 -3.06
C TYR A 360 2.93 6.97 -1.75
N GLY A 361 2.58 6.02 -0.91
CA GLY A 361 3.25 5.73 0.35
C GLY A 361 2.84 4.37 0.85
N GLU A 362 3.73 3.70 1.57
CA GLU A 362 3.46 2.41 2.17
C GLU A 362 3.49 2.54 3.68
N GLN A 363 2.77 1.66 4.35
CA GLN A 363 2.58 1.71 5.79
C GLN A 363 2.98 0.39 6.40
N PHE A 364 3.79 0.43 7.45
CA PHE A 364 4.18 -0.77 8.18
C PHE A 364 4.28 -0.48 9.67
N ASN A 365 3.44 -1.15 10.46
CA ASN A 365 3.40 -1.03 11.92
C ASN A 365 3.37 0.43 12.44
N GLY A 366 2.54 1.29 11.82
CA GLY A 366 2.32 2.68 12.23
C GLY A 366 3.30 3.68 11.61
N MET A 367 4.23 3.23 10.77
CA MET A 367 5.18 4.09 10.07
C MET A 367 4.77 4.27 8.61
N HIS A 368 4.80 5.53 8.14
CA HIS A 368 4.78 5.87 6.72
C HIS A 368 6.20 5.77 6.15
N ILE A 369 6.36 4.95 5.11
CA ILE A 369 7.61 4.65 4.42
C ILE A 369 7.42 4.75 2.90
N ASN A 370 8.49 5.03 2.17
CA ASN A 370 8.46 5.11 0.70
C ASN A 370 9.49 4.15 0.08
N GLN A 371 9.37 3.92 -1.24
CA GLN A 371 10.26 3.06 -2.02
C GLN A 371 10.39 1.64 -1.45
N THR A 372 9.31 1.16 -0.85
CA THR A 372 9.21 -0.20 -0.32
C THR A 372 8.18 -1.02 -1.10
N PHE A 373 8.30 -2.34 -0.95
CA PHE A 373 7.22 -3.26 -1.22
C PHE A 373 6.76 -3.81 0.12
N THR A 374 5.53 -3.50 0.49
CA THR A 374 4.95 -3.79 1.79
C THR A 374 3.66 -4.56 1.59
N GLY A 375 3.36 -5.52 2.45
CA GLY A 375 2.23 -6.40 2.19
C GLY A 375 1.98 -7.45 3.25
N VAL A 376 1.06 -8.35 2.92
CA VAL A 376 0.82 -9.58 3.67
C VAL A 376 0.87 -10.77 2.73
N ALA A 377 1.62 -11.80 3.11
CA ALA A 377 1.59 -13.10 2.45
C ALA A 377 0.72 -14.05 3.27
N ILE A 378 -0.24 -14.70 2.62
CA ILE A 378 -1.16 -15.65 3.24
C ILE A 378 -0.83 -17.04 2.69
N ALA A 379 -0.62 -18.00 3.58
CA ALA A 379 -0.25 -19.37 3.24
C ALA A 379 -1.46 -20.20 2.80
N ARG A 380 -1.19 -21.26 2.05
CA ARG A 380 -2.14 -22.35 1.86
C ARG A 380 -2.32 -23.08 3.18
N SER A 381 -3.54 -23.54 3.46
CA SER A 381 -3.79 -24.41 4.60
C SER A 381 -2.86 -25.62 4.53
N ARG A 382 -2.09 -25.87 5.59
CA ARG A 382 -1.28 -27.08 5.68
C ARG A 382 -2.25 -28.26 5.74
N THR A 383 -2.38 -29.02 4.66
CA THR A 383 -3.06 -30.32 4.72
C THR A 383 -2.39 -31.10 5.85
N PRO A 384 -3.10 -31.53 6.90
CA PRO A 384 -2.47 -32.32 7.94
C PRO A 384 -1.88 -33.55 7.26
N ALA A 385 -0.56 -33.71 7.36
CA ALA A 385 0.11 -34.91 6.88
C ALA A 385 -0.66 -36.09 7.49
N SER A 386 -1.22 -36.94 6.63
CA SER A 386 -1.96 -38.13 7.06
C SER A 386 -1.08 -38.89 8.04
N ARG A 387 -1.52 -38.95 9.29
CA ARG A 387 -0.88 -39.78 10.32
C ARG A 387 -0.97 -41.25 9.96
#